data_AF-A0A2G9YT74-F1
#
_entry.id   AF-A0A2G9YT74-F1
#
_cell.length_a   1.000
_cell.length_b   1.000
_cell.length_c   1.000
_cell.angle_alpha   90.00
_cell.angle_beta   90.00
_cell.angle_gamma   90.00
#
_symmetry.space_group_name_H-M   'P 1'
#
loop_
_entity.id
_entity.type
_entity.pdbx_description
1 polymer ?
#
loop_
_entity_poly.entity_id
_entity_poly.type
_entity_poly.pdbx_seq_one_letter_code
_entity_poly.pdbx_strand_id
1 'polypeptide(L)'
;MENLPANFRLDYVPGSTKLWTLSNPTNPDNFDQVTVLSDGVTSPDGVIIGNIQGCWEYRGFVTFQTVLVAQPVTNPVLTLDKRVDKTQASAGENLTYTLNYGNSGNATATSASLVDNLPAQVNFVSATPNSTNTSGLDLTWNLGDLTIAASGTITIIAQVKPDLA
;
A
#
# COMPACT_ATOMS: atom_id res chain seq x y z
N MET A 1 21.35 12.95 12.65
CA MET A 1 20.19 13.13 11.77
C MET A 1 19.44 11.82 11.76
N GLU A 2 18.27 11.78 12.38
CA GLU A 2 17.38 10.62 12.30
C GLU A 2 16.68 10.66 10.94
N ASN A 3 16.73 9.58 10.17
CA ASN A 3 16.11 9.54 8.85
C ASN A 3 14.59 9.67 8.99
N LEU A 4 13.94 10.38 8.05
CA LEU A 4 12.48 10.44 8.02
C LEU A 4 11.89 9.03 7.84
N PRO A 5 10.77 8.69 8.52
CA PRO A 5 10.08 7.44 8.26
C PRO A 5 9.58 7.38 6.81
N ALA A 6 9.57 6.19 6.21
CA ALA A 6 9.32 5.99 4.76
C ALA A 6 7.96 6.49 4.25
N ASN A 7 6.98 6.73 5.14
CA ASN A 7 5.64 7.19 4.81
C ASN A 7 5.45 8.70 5.00
N PHE A 8 6.52 9.49 5.02
CA PHE A 8 6.43 10.95 5.11
C PHE A 8 7.14 11.63 3.95
N ARG A 9 6.59 12.76 3.51
CA ARG A 9 7.25 13.68 2.58
C ARG A 9 7.35 15.07 3.18
N LEU A 10 8.31 15.86 2.69
CA LEU A 10 8.45 17.27 3.02
C LEU A 10 7.79 18.09 1.91
N ASP A 11 6.74 18.83 2.25
CA ASP A 11 6.10 19.77 1.34
C ASP A 11 6.63 21.19 1.63
N TYR A 12 7.03 21.92 0.59
CA TYR A 12 7.46 23.31 0.72
C TYR A 12 6.29 24.20 1.17
N VAL A 13 6.55 25.13 2.10
CA VAL A 13 5.58 26.15 2.51
C VAL A 13 5.73 27.37 1.58
N PRO A 14 4.71 27.68 0.73
CA PRO A 14 4.78 28.83 -0.17
C PRO A 14 5.07 30.15 0.56
N GLY A 15 5.93 31.00 -0.02
CA GLY A 15 6.34 32.28 0.57
C GLY A 15 7.33 32.19 1.74
N SER A 16 7.78 30.99 2.12
CA SER A 16 8.73 30.82 3.23
C SER A 16 10.21 31.03 2.85
N THR A 17 10.50 31.19 1.55
CA THR A 17 11.87 31.36 1.07
C THR A 17 12.43 32.71 1.48
N LYS A 18 13.59 32.69 2.14
CA LYS A 18 14.36 33.89 2.50
C LYS A 18 15.79 33.75 2.00
N LEU A 19 16.30 34.82 1.40
CA LEU A 19 17.72 34.97 1.07
C LEU A 19 18.41 35.76 2.18
N TRP A 20 19.47 35.16 2.73
CA TRP A 20 20.33 35.77 3.74
C TRP A 20 21.67 36.09 3.11
N THR A 21 22.09 37.34 3.19
CA THR A 21 23.43 37.74 2.74
C THR A 21 24.15 38.47 3.86
N LEU A 22 25.48 38.43 3.83
CA LEU A 22 26.29 39.27 4.71
C LEU A 22 26.04 40.74 4.38
N SER A 23 25.52 41.50 5.34
CA SER A 23 25.38 42.96 5.21
C SER A 23 26.69 43.69 5.53
N ASN A 24 27.61 43.02 6.22
CA ASN A 24 28.93 43.54 6.56
C ASN A 24 30.03 42.51 6.22
N PRO A 25 30.93 42.79 5.24
CA PRO A 25 31.99 41.87 4.86
C PRO A 25 33.06 41.64 5.95
N THR A 26 33.07 42.45 7.02
CA THR A 26 34.02 42.32 8.14
C THR A 26 33.49 41.50 9.33
N ASN A 27 32.19 41.16 9.35
CA ASN A 27 31.59 40.29 10.36
C ASN A 27 30.94 39.08 9.68
N PRO A 28 31.61 37.91 9.66
CA PRO A 28 31.15 36.72 8.92
C PRO A 28 29.89 36.06 9.50
N ASP A 29 29.42 36.50 10.67
CA ASP A 29 28.24 35.94 11.35
C ASP A 29 27.01 36.86 11.29
N ASN A 30 27.13 38.07 10.73
CA ASN A 30 26.01 39.02 10.63
C ASN A 30 25.31 38.92 9.26
N PHE A 31 24.36 37.98 9.18
CA PHE A 31 23.49 37.82 8.01
C PHE A 31 22.19 38.60 8.20
N ASP A 32 21.91 39.54 7.30
CA ASP A 32 20.61 40.22 7.27
C ASP A 32 19.71 39.58 6.21
N GLN A 33 18.41 39.54 6.52
CA GLN A 33 17.40 39.08 5.58
C GLN A 33 17.23 40.11 4.46
N VAL A 34 17.68 39.80 3.25
CA VAL A 34 17.69 40.77 2.14
C VAL A 34 16.40 40.77 1.33
N THR A 35 15.73 39.63 1.15
CA THR A 35 14.46 39.57 0.38
C THR A 35 13.63 38.33 0.75
N VAL A 36 12.30 38.49 0.87
CA VAL A 36 11.33 37.37 0.81
C VAL A 36 11.01 37.15 -0.66
N LEU A 37 11.38 36.00 -1.22
CA LEU A 37 11.05 35.70 -2.61
C LEU A 37 9.57 35.29 -2.65
N SER A 38 8.73 36.11 -3.30
CA SER A 38 7.26 35.99 -3.35
C SER A 38 6.78 34.75 -4.12
N ASP A 39 7.61 34.26 -5.02
CA ASP A 39 7.43 33.14 -5.90
C ASP A 39 8.59 32.18 -5.66
N GLY A 40 8.24 30.96 -5.20
CA GLY A 40 9.22 29.97 -4.78
C GLY A 40 10.30 29.74 -5.82
N VAL A 41 11.50 29.40 -5.35
CA VAL A 41 12.56 28.88 -6.22
C VAL A 41 12.01 27.64 -6.92
N THR A 42 11.59 27.78 -8.16
CA THR A 42 11.18 26.66 -8.99
C THR A 42 12.06 26.62 -10.22
N SER A 43 12.79 25.52 -10.38
CA SER A 43 13.11 25.03 -11.72
C SER A 43 12.96 23.51 -11.73
N PRO A 44 12.57 22.92 -12.87
CA PRO A 44 12.54 21.47 -13.06
C PRO A 44 13.89 20.78 -12.83
N ASP A 45 15.00 21.53 -12.87
CA ASP A 45 16.38 21.03 -12.81
C ASP A 45 17.13 21.43 -11.51
N GLY A 46 16.42 21.98 -10.51
CA GLY A 46 17.00 22.42 -9.21
C GLY A 46 16.89 23.92 -8.92
N VAL A 47 17.47 24.36 -7.81
CA VAL A 47 17.42 25.76 -7.35
C VAL A 47 18.31 26.64 -8.23
N ILE A 48 17.75 27.34 -9.22
CA ILE A 48 18.49 28.40 -9.92
C ILE A 48 18.43 29.65 -9.05
N ILE A 49 19.50 29.90 -8.30
CA ILE A 49 19.77 31.25 -7.78
C ILE A 49 20.19 32.06 -9.01
N GLY A 50 19.35 32.99 -9.46
CA GLY A 50 19.62 33.81 -10.64
C GLY A 50 21.00 34.53 -10.58
N ASN A 51 21.38 35.21 -11.66
CA ASN A 51 22.63 35.99 -11.70
C ASN A 51 22.68 36.98 -10.51
N ILE A 52 23.47 36.66 -9.49
CA ILE A 52 23.81 37.58 -8.40
C ILE A 52 24.75 38.61 -9.02
N GLN A 53 24.22 39.79 -9.34
CA GLN A 53 25.00 40.86 -9.96
C GLN A 53 25.93 41.49 -8.91
N GLY A 54 27.19 41.08 -8.89
CA GLY A 54 28.23 41.67 -8.03
C GLY A 54 29.42 40.73 -7.87
N CYS A 55 30.63 41.30 -7.95
CA CYS A 55 31.90 40.57 -7.85
C CYS A 55 31.97 39.69 -6.58
N TRP A 56 32.37 38.43 -6.81
CA TRP A 56 32.90 37.42 -5.90
C TRP A 56 33.06 37.85 -4.43
N GLU A 57 32.10 37.45 -3.57
CA GLU A 57 32.25 37.15 -2.10
C GLU A 57 30.98 37.33 -1.26
N TYR A 58 29.77 37.39 -1.85
CA TYR A 58 28.56 37.24 -1.04
C TYR A 58 28.40 35.79 -0.58
N ARG A 59 28.95 35.48 0.60
CA ARG A 59 28.54 34.30 1.36
C ARG A 59 27.09 34.54 1.79
N GLY A 60 26.22 33.62 1.43
CA GLY A 60 24.81 33.69 1.73
C GLY A 60 24.22 32.30 1.75
N PHE A 61 23.06 32.17 2.37
CA PHE A 61 22.32 30.92 2.38
C PHE A 61 20.84 31.21 2.17
N VAL A 62 20.13 30.21 1.68
CA VAL A 62 18.68 30.24 1.52
C VAL A 62 18.08 29.43 2.64
N THR A 63 17.06 29.99 3.30
CA THR A 63 16.21 29.23 4.21
C THR A 63 14.82 29.12 3.63
N PHE A 64 14.18 27.98 3.82
CA PHE A 64 12.78 27.76 3.53
C PHE A 64 12.17 26.93 4.64
N GLN A 65 10.84 26.97 4.75
CA GLN A 65 10.10 26.10 5.64
C GLN A 65 9.53 24.92 4.85
N THR A 66 9.56 23.75 5.48
CA THR A 66 8.87 22.56 5.01
C THR A 66 7.87 22.13 6.06
N VAL A 67 6.71 21.65 5.63
CA VAL A 67 5.79 20.92 6.50
C VAL A 67 5.97 19.42 6.27
N LEU A 68 5.98 18.67 7.37
CA LEU A 68 6.01 17.21 7.33
C LEU A 68 4.60 16.71 7.03
N VAL A 69 4.43 16.00 5.91
CA VAL A 69 3.12 15.47 5.49
C VAL A 69 3.16 13.96 5.51
N ALA A 70 2.32 13.36 6.37
CA ALA A 70 2.10 11.93 6.39
C ALA A 70 1.45 11.49 5.07
N GLN A 71 2.05 10.51 4.43
CA GLN A 71 1.45 9.80 3.29
C GLN A 71 0.52 8.72 3.83
N PRO A 72 -0.67 8.54 3.22
CA PRO A 72 -1.52 7.42 3.57
C PRO A 72 -0.76 6.13 3.29
N VAL A 73 -0.66 5.26 4.29
CA VAL A 73 -0.15 3.90 4.09
C VAL A 73 -1.27 3.10 3.45
N THR A 74 -1.07 2.65 2.21
CA THR A 74 -2.06 1.89 1.45
C THR A 74 -1.66 0.42 1.40
N ASN A 75 -2.39 -0.44 2.10
CA ASN A 75 -2.14 -1.88 2.14
C ASN A 75 -3.46 -2.65 1.93
N PRO A 76 -3.46 -3.72 1.11
CA PRO A 76 -4.58 -4.64 1.08
C PRO A 76 -4.64 -5.45 2.37
N VAL A 77 -5.84 -5.81 2.81
CA VAL A 77 -6.06 -6.69 3.97
C VAL A 77 -7.05 -7.76 3.54
N LEU A 78 -6.55 -8.96 3.29
CA LEU A 78 -7.38 -10.07 2.82
C LEU A 78 -8.04 -10.79 3.99
N THR A 79 -9.33 -11.10 3.84
CA THR A 79 -10.10 -11.87 4.80
C THR A 79 -10.61 -13.15 4.15
N LEU A 80 -10.70 -14.22 4.95
CA LEU A 80 -11.26 -15.50 4.54
C LEU A 80 -12.00 -16.13 5.74
N ASP A 81 -13.26 -16.47 5.55
CA ASP A 81 -14.09 -17.22 6.48
C ASP A 81 -14.57 -18.49 5.74
N LYS A 82 -14.16 -19.66 6.24
CA LYS A 82 -14.58 -20.96 5.72
C LYS A 82 -15.49 -21.63 6.72
N ARG A 83 -16.66 -22.06 6.25
CA ARG A 83 -17.65 -22.79 7.04
C ARG A 83 -18.05 -24.06 6.33
N VAL A 84 -18.56 -25.00 7.12
CA VAL A 84 -19.20 -26.22 6.64
C VAL A 84 -20.61 -26.27 7.20
N ASP A 85 -21.55 -26.83 6.45
CA ASP A 85 -22.95 -26.97 6.85
C ASP A 85 -23.13 -27.93 8.04
N LYS A 86 -22.24 -28.92 8.20
CA LYS A 86 -22.32 -29.96 9.23
C LYS A 86 -20.97 -30.22 9.89
N THR A 87 -20.97 -30.36 11.21
CA THR A 87 -19.77 -30.72 12.00
C THR A 87 -19.58 -32.23 12.15
N GLN A 88 -20.61 -33.02 11.86
CA GLN A 88 -20.57 -34.48 11.79
C GLN A 88 -21.39 -34.92 10.56
N ALA A 89 -20.89 -35.91 9.83
CA ALA A 89 -21.54 -36.48 8.66
C ALA A 89 -21.21 -37.96 8.57
N SER A 90 -22.14 -38.73 8.00
CA SER A 90 -21.95 -40.17 7.77
C SER A 90 -21.17 -40.44 6.48
N ALA A 91 -20.58 -41.62 6.35
CA ALA A 91 -19.95 -42.06 5.11
C ALA A 91 -20.93 -41.97 3.93
N GLY A 92 -20.48 -41.41 2.80
CA GLY A 92 -21.30 -41.18 1.62
C GLY A 92 -22.15 -39.90 1.64
N GLU A 93 -22.19 -39.16 2.75
CA GLU A 93 -22.97 -37.92 2.86
C GLU A 93 -22.23 -36.74 2.22
N ASN A 94 -22.99 -35.79 1.65
CA ASN A 94 -22.44 -34.55 1.12
C ASN A 94 -22.32 -33.48 2.22
N LEU A 95 -21.15 -32.85 2.25
CA LEU A 95 -20.81 -31.64 2.99
C LEU A 95 -20.77 -30.46 2.02
N THR A 96 -21.33 -29.34 2.46
CA THR A 96 -21.29 -28.08 1.74
C THR A 96 -20.37 -27.12 2.49
N TYR A 97 -19.24 -26.76 1.87
CA TYR A 97 -18.35 -25.74 2.37
C TYR A 97 -18.66 -24.39 1.72
N THR A 98 -18.71 -23.34 2.52
CA THR A 98 -18.88 -21.96 2.07
C THR A 98 -17.64 -21.16 2.46
N LEU A 99 -16.95 -20.60 1.47
CA LEU A 99 -15.78 -19.75 1.64
C LEU A 99 -16.17 -18.32 1.26
N ASN A 100 -16.15 -17.42 2.23
CA ASN A 100 -16.35 -16.00 2.03
C ASN A 100 -15.00 -15.29 2.10
N TYR A 101 -14.62 -14.61 1.02
CA TYR A 101 -13.37 -13.86 0.94
C TYR A 101 -13.63 -12.38 0.69
N GLY A 102 -12.66 -11.55 1.03
CA GLY A 102 -12.71 -10.13 0.68
C GLY A 102 -11.43 -9.37 0.95
N ASN A 103 -11.45 -8.09 0.60
CA ASN A 103 -10.39 -7.13 0.87
C ASN A 103 -10.92 -5.98 1.72
N SER A 104 -10.63 -6.01 3.02
CA SER A 104 -10.99 -4.96 3.99
C SER A 104 -9.91 -3.87 4.13
N GLY A 105 -8.84 -3.95 3.34
CA GLY A 105 -7.76 -2.97 3.33
C GLY A 105 -8.12 -1.70 2.56
N ASN A 106 -7.17 -0.78 2.52
CA ASN A 106 -7.30 0.50 1.82
C ASN A 106 -6.49 0.56 0.51
N ALA A 107 -6.08 -0.61 0.01
CA ALA A 107 -5.46 -0.77 -1.31
C ALA A 107 -5.98 -2.02 -2.01
N THR A 108 -5.94 -2.03 -3.35
CA THR A 108 -6.28 -3.21 -4.15
C THR A 108 -5.26 -4.33 -3.92
N ALA A 109 -5.75 -5.55 -3.70
CA ALA A 109 -4.90 -6.75 -3.74
C ALA A 109 -4.81 -7.23 -5.19
N THR A 110 -3.65 -7.07 -5.82
CA THR A 110 -3.44 -7.45 -7.22
C THR A 110 -3.15 -8.94 -7.35
N SER A 111 -3.68 -9.59 -8.39
CA SER A 111 -3.41 -11.02 -8.68
C SER A 111 -3.67 -11.96 -7.49
N ALA A 112 -4.76 -11.74 -6.77
CA ALA A 112 -5.16 -12.57 -5.64
C ALA A 112 -5.52 -13.99 -6.09
N SER A 113 -5.11 -14.97 -5.29
CA SER A 113 -5.40 -16.39 -5.48
C SER A 113 -5.88 -17.00 -4.17
N LEU A 114 -6.88 -17.87 -4.26
CA LEU A 114 -7.39 -18.65 -3.13
C LEU A 114 -7.08 -20.11 -3.37
N VAL A 115 -6.48 -20.76 -2.37
CA VAL A 115 -6.17 -22.18 -2.39
C VAL A 115 -6.89 -22.85 -1.21
N ASP A 116 -7.58 -23.94 -1.49
CA ASP A 116 -8.25 -24.77 -0.47
C ASP A 116 -7.85 -26.24 -0.65
N ASN A 117 -7.30 -26.83 0.41
CA ASN A 117 -6.99 -28.25 0.46
C ASN A 117 -8.11 -28.97 1.22
N LEU A 118 -8.91 -29.75 0.50
CA LEU A 118 -9.97 -30.54 1.11
C LEU A 118 -9.37 -31.69 1.94
N PRO A 119 -10.01 -32.06 3.08
CA PRO A 119 -9.55 -33.17 3.89
C PRO A 119 -9.48 -34.49 3.11
N ALA A 120 -8.51 -35.36 3.44
CA ALA A 120 -8.34 -36.66 2.78
C ALA A 120 -9.54 -37.61 2.93
N GLN A 121 -10.46 -37.32 3.86
CA GLN A 121 -11.67 -38.09 4.16
C GLN A 121 -12.84 -37.77 3.23
N VAL A 122 -12.72 -36.79 2.35
CA VAL A 122 -13.77 -36.46 1.39
C VAL A 122 -13.32 -36.68 -0.05
N ASN A 123 -14.27 -36.82 -0.95
CA ASN A 123 -14.09 -36.73 -2.39
C ASN A 123 -14.68 -35.40 -2.86
N PHE A 124 -13.95 -34.67 -3.70
CA PHE A 124 -14.49 -33.47 -4.34
C PHE A 124 -15.64 -33.83 -5.28
N VAL A 125 -16.76 -33.11 -5.17
CA VAL A 125 -17.93 -33.29 -6.05
C VAL A 125 -18.05 -32.12 -7.01
N SER A 126 -18.10 -30.89 -6.49
CA SER A 126 -18.21 -29.69 -7.32
C SER A 126 -17.81 -28.42 -6.57
N ALA A 127 -17.57 -27.34 -7.30
CA ALA A 127 -17.43 -26.01 -6.72
C ALA A 127 -18.10 -24.96 -7.62
N THR A 128 -18.63 -23.91 -6.99
CA THR A 128 -19.23 -22.76 -7.65
C THR A 128 -18.67 -21.47 -7.05
N PRO A 129 -17.97 -20.62 -7.81
CA PRO A 129 -17.50 -20.85 -9.18
C PRO A 129 -16.56 -22.07 -9.27
N ASN A 130 -16.43 -22.63 -10.48
CA ASN A 130 -15.48 -23.71 -10.74
C ASN A 130 -14.06 -23.26 -10.36
N SER A 131 -13.30 -24.16 -9.74
CA SER A 131 -11.87 -23.95 -9.50
C SER A 131 -11.14 -23.78 -10.84
N THR A 132 -10.15 -22.90 -10.86
CA THR A 132 -9.26 -22.72 -12.02
C THR A 132 -8.31 -23.89 -12.17
N ASN A 133 -7.96 -24.57 -11.06
CA ASN A 133 -7.23 -25.83 -11.06
C ASN A 133 -7.78 -26.78 -9.98
N THR A 134 -7.83 -28.07 -10.30
CA THR A 134 -8.21 -29.15 -9.38
C THR A 134 -7.17 -30.25 -9.51
N SER A 135 -6.37 -30.48 -8.47
CA SER A 135 -5.45 -31.63 -8.38
C SER A 135 -5.91 -32.52 -7.23
N GLY A 136 -6.85 -33.41 -7.51
CA GLY A 136 -7.47 -34.25 -6.47
C GLY A 136 -8.26 -33.40 -5.45
N LEU A 137 -7.65 -33.17 -4.29
CA LEU A 137 -8.24 -32.42 -3.17
C LEU A 137 -7.73 -30.98 -3.06
N ASP A 138 -6.78 -30.58 -3.92
CA ASP A 138 -6.24 -29.24 -3.96
C ASP A 138 -7.01 -28.40 -4.98
N LEU A 139 -7.76 -27.43 -4.49
CA LEU A 139 -8.59 -26.52 -5.27
C LEU A 139 -7.95 -25.13 -5.30
N THR A 140 -7.89 -24.52 -6.48
CA THR A 140 -7.37 -23.15 -6.64
C THR A 140 -8.37 -22.28 -7.41
N TRP A 141 -8.51 -21.03 -7.01
CA TRP A 141 -9.24 -19.99 -7.74
C TRP A 141 -8.34 -18.77 -7.95
N ASN A 142 -8.28 -18.30 -9.19
CA ASN A 142 -7.68 -17.00 -9.50
C ASN A 142 -8.75 -15.93 -9.38
N LEU A 143 -8.63 -15.09 -8.35
CA LEU A 143 -9.61 -14.04 -8.06
C LEU A 143 -9.31 -12.74 -8.83
N GLY A 144 -8.11 -12.63 -9.41
CA GLY A 144 -7.67 -11.42 -10.10
C GLY A 144 -7.44 -10.29 -9.12
N ASP A 145 -7.79 -9.07 -9.51
CA ASP A 145 -7.62 -7.91 -8.66
C ASP A 145 -8.84 -7.75 -7.73
N LEU A 146 -8.61 -7.86 -6.43
CA LEU A 146 -9.62 -7.57 -5.41
C LEU A 146 -9.49 -6.11 -5.00
N THR A 147 -10.35 -5.28 -5.58
CA THR A 147 -10.43 -3.85 -5.27
C THR A 147 -10.82 -3.60 -3.81
N ILE A 148 -10.70 -2.35 -3.36
CA ILE A 148 -11.05 -1.95 -2.00
C ILE A 148 -12.52 -2.33 -1.71
N ALA A 149 -12.75 -3.00 -0.60
CA ALA A 149 -14.05 -3.53 -0.17
C ALA A 149 -14.68 -4.58 -1.10
N ALA A 150 -13.96 -5.10 -2.10
CA ALA A 150 -14.43 -6.22 -2.90
C ALA A 150 -14.51 -7.51 -2.06
N SER A 151 -15.52 -8.33 -2.34
CA SER A 151 -15.75 -9.61 -1.68
C SER A 151 -16.42 -10.61 -2.63
N GLY A 152 -16.32 -11.89 -2.31
CA GLY A 152 -17.03 -12.95 -3.03
C GLY A 152 -17.20 -14.21 -2.20
N THR A 153 -17.96 -15.15 -2.75
CA THR A 153 -18.28 -16.43 -2.12
C THR A 153 -17.96 -17.57 -3.08
N ILE A 154 -17.37 -18.63 -2.54
CA ILE A 154 -17.19 -19.93 -3.21
C ILE A 154 -17.92 -20.99 -2.40
N THR A 155 -18.73 -21.81 -3.08
CA THR A 155 -19.40 -22.97 -2.49
C THR A 155 -18.74 -24.23 -3.03
N ILE A 156 -18.36 -25.16 -2.16
CA ILE A 156 -17.75 -26.44 -2.51
C ILE A 156 -18.65 -27.55 -1.97
N ILE A 157 -18.98 -28.53 -2.82
CA ILE A 157 -19.63 -29.76 -2.41
C ILE A 157 -18.56 -30.85 -2.39
N ALA A 158 -18.43 -31.52 -1.25
CA ALA A 158 -17.57 -32.69 -1.09
C ALA A 158 -18.36 -33.83 -0.43
N GLN A 159 -18.10 -35.06 -0.84
CA GLN A 159 -18.76 -36.24 -0.30
C GLN A 159 -17.82 -36.95 0.68
N VAL A 160 -18.28 -37.27 1.89
CA VAL A 160 -17.53 -38.12 2.82
C VAL A 160 -17.31 -39.47 2.17
N LYS A 161 -16.06 -39.95 2.16
CA LYS A 161 -15.70 -41.19 1.51
C LYS A 161 -16.54 -42.36 2.04
N PRO A 162 -17.13 -43.21 1.17
CA PRO A 162 -17.94 -44.35 1.60
C PRO A 162 -17.15 -45.42 2.36
N ASP A 163 -15.83 -45.47 2.17
CA ASP A 163 -14.89 -46.47 2.70
C ASP A 163 -14.15 -46.01 3.96
N LEU A 164 -14.61 -44.94 4.62
CA LEU A 164 -14.16 -44.58 5.97
C LEU A 164 -14.58 -45.68 6.96
N ALA A 165 -13.71 -46.67 7.09
CA ALA A 165 -13.76 -47.74 8.09
C ALA A 165 -13.19 -47.28 9.45
#